data_AF-A0A1H7BAF1-F1
#
_entry.id   AF-A0A1H7BAF1-F1
#
_cell.length_a   1.000
_cell.length_b   1.000
_cell.length_c   1.000
_cell.angle_alpha   90.00
_cell.angle_beta   90.00
_cell.angle_gamma   90.00
#
_symmetry.space_group_name_H-M   'P 1'
#
loop_
_entity.id
_entity.type
_entity.pdbx_description
1 polymer ?
#
loop_
_entity_poly.entity_id
_entity_poly.type
_entity_poly.pdbx_seq_one_letter_code
_entity_poly.pdbx_strand_id
1 'polypeptide(L)'
;MTEPNNSLVPQDESPGPPEVQWPDAANPTGDPLVDRALASLEDVAAAPVADHGELYASIHDSLLEALDAEPGLPSAPQTSSSDPRPEGDS
;
A
#
# COMPACT_ATOMS: atom_id res chain seq x y z
N MET A 1 -42.31 -36.07 4.48
CA MET A 1 -42.07 -34.65 4.81
C MET A 1 -42.84 -34.41 6.09
N THR A 2 -42.26 -34.32 7.28
CA THR A 2 -41.08 -33.58 7.73
C THR A 2 -40.58 -34.19 9.05
N GLU A 3 -39.30 -34.51 9.18
CA GLU A 3 -38.68 -34.71 10.50
C GLU A 3 -38.30 -33.33 11.06
N PRO A 4 -38.70 -32.97 12.29
CA PRO A 4 -38.25 -31.75 12.92
C PRO A 4 -36.89 -32.02 13.56
N ASN A 5 -35.81 -31.74 12.83
CA ASN A 5 -34.47 -31.72 13.42
C ASN A 5 -34.06 -30.26 13.61
N ASN A 6 -34.58 -29.65 14.68
CA ASN A 6 -34.07 -28.37 15.16
C ASN A 6 -33.81 -28.48 16.66
N SER A 7 -32.86 -29.36 16.98
CA SER A 7 -32.17 -29.34 18.28
C SER A 7 -31.71 -27.92 18.55
N LEU A 8 -32.26 -27.35 19.63
CA LEU A 8 -31.78 -26.12 20.22
C LEU A 8 -30.30 -26.29 20.58
N VAL A 9 -29.41 -25.81 19.72
CA VAL A 9 -28.10 -25.36 20.18
C VAL A 9 -28.34 -24.03 20.90
N PRO A 10 -28.01 -23.89 22.19
CA PRO A 10 -27.90 -22.57 22.80
C PRO A 10 -26.74 -21.87 22.09
N GLN A 11 -27.06 -20.91 21.23
CA GLN A 11 -26.06 -20.01 20.63
C GLN A 11 -25.70 -18.95 21.69
N ASP A 12 -25.11 -19.40 22.79
CA ASP A 12 -24.49 -18.54 23.81
C ASP A 12 -23.01 -18.34 23.46
N GLU A 13 -22.75 -17.83 22.25
CA GLU A 13 -21.42 -17.44 21.78
C GLU A 13 -21.65 -16.57 20.54
N SER A 14 -21.92 -15.27 20.75
CA SER A 14 -21.65 -14.32 19.68
C SER A 14 -20.15 -14.37 19.44
N PRO A 15 -19.66 -14.83 18.27
CA PRO A 15 -18.26 -14.71 17.97
C PRO A 15 -17.95 -13.20 18.02
N GLY A 16 -16.93 -12.81 18.78
CA GLY A 16 -16.32 -11.50 18.62
C GLY A 16 -16.01 -11.25 17.13
N PRO A 17 -15.83 -10.00 16.70
CA PRO A 17 -15.46 -9.72 15.32
C PRO A 17 -14.30 -10.64 14.91
N PRO A 18 -14.35 -11.28 13.73
CA PRO A 18 -13.33 -12.24 13.33
C PRO A 18 -11.96 -11.60 13.48
N GLU A 19 -11.07 -12.23 14.24
CA GLU A 19 -9.69 -11.78 14.35
C GLU A 19 -9.09 -11.78 12.93
N VAL A 20 -8.85 -10.57 12.40
CA VAL A 20 -8.30 -10.41 11.05
C VAL A 20 -6.87 -10.93 11.09
N GLN A 21 -6.62 -12.04 10.39
CA GLN A 21 -5.29 -12.61 10.30
C GLN A 21 -4.50 -11.83 9.25
N TRP A 22 -3.67 -10.91 9.75
CA TRP A 22 -2.77 -10.13 8.90
C TRP A 22 -1.64 -11.01 8.35
N PRO A 23 -1.19 -10.75 7.11
CA PRO A 23 0.00 -11.39 6.58
C PRO A 23 1.24 -11.02 7.39
N ASP A 24 2.26 -11.86 7.30
CA ASP A 24 3.57 -11.59 7.91
C ASP A 24 4.25 -10.37 7.26
N ALA A 25 5.27 -9.83 7.92
CA ALA A 25 5.96 -8.64 7.45
C ALA A 25 6.59 -8.86 6.06
N ALA A 26 6.64 -7.81 5.25
CA ALA A 26 7.24 -7.88 3.93
C ALA A 26 8.74 -8.23 4.05
N ASN A 27 9.20 -9.16 3.21
CA ASN A 27 10.62 -9.48 3.12
C ASN A 27 11.36 -8.27 2.51
N PRO A 28 12.55 -7.89 3.01
CA PRO A 28 13.31 -6.78 2.47
C PRO A 28 13.55 -6.94 0.97
N THR A 29 13.30 -5.86 0.25
CA THR A 29 13.45 -5.73 -1.20
C THR A 29 14.91 -5.47 -1.59
N GLY A 30 15.72 -5.00 -0.65
CA GLY A 30 17.13 -4.64 -0.86
C GLY A 30 17.35 -3.18 -1.21
N ASP A 31 16.27 -2.40 -1.36
CA ASP A 31 16.33 -0.95 -1.47
C ASP A 31 15.85 -0.30 -0.16
N PRO A 32 16.67 0.55 0.49
CA PRO A 32 16.34 1.11 1.80
C PRO A 32 15.15 2.10 1.76
N LEU A 33 14.87 2.73 0.61
CA LEU A 33 13.72 3.63 0.46
C LEU A 33 12.43 2.82 0.34
N VAL A 34 12.47 1.76 -0.46
CA VAL A 34 11.32 0.84 -0.61
C VAL A 34 11.05 0.10 0.70
N ASP A 35 12.09 -0.40 1.39
CA ASP A 35 11.95 -1.10 2.67
C ASP A 35 11.37 -0.17 3.76
N ARG A 36 11.71 1.11 3.75
CA ARG A 36 11.12 2.12 4.63
C ARG A 36 9.65 2.38 4.31
N ALA A 37 9.29 2.46 3.03
CA ALA A 37 7.88 2.62 2.63
C ALA A 37 7.05 1.40 3.05
N LEU A 38 7.59 0.19 2.91
CA LEU A 38 6.91 -1.05 3.29
C LEU A 38 6.77 -1.23 4.80
N ALA A 39 7.70 -0.72 5.61
CA ALA A 39 7.58 -0.75 7.07
C ALA A 39 6.31 -0.03 7.58
N SER A 40 5.81 0.96 6.83
CA SER A 40 4.59 1.70 7.19
C SER A 40 3.31 0.85 7.05
N LEU A 41 3.37 -0.33 6.41
CA LEU A 41 2.25 -1.27 6.35
C LEU A 41 1.93 -1.90 7.71
N GLU A 42 2.90 -1.97 8.63
CA GLU A 42 2.68 -2.50 9.98
C GLU A 42 1.70 -1.61 10.78
N ASP A 43 1.70 -0.31 10.52
CA ASP A 43 0.80 0.66 11.17
C ASP A 43 -0.66 0.48 10.73
N VAL A 44 -0.91 -0.05 9.53
CA VAL A 44 -2.28 -0.31 9.02
C VAL A 44 -3.00 -1.34 9.89
N ALA A 45 -2.28 -2.37 10.34
CA ALA A 45 -2.85 -3.39 11.22
C ALA A 45 -3.24 -2.83 12.60
N ALA A 46 -2.53 -1.80 13.06
CA ALA A 46 -2.80 -1.13 14.34
C ALA A 46 -3.86 -0.02 14.23
N ALA A 47 -4.09 0.51 13.03
CA ALA A 47 -5.00 1.62 12.79
C ALA A 47 -6.48 1.19 12.65
N PRO A 48 -7.44 2.06 13.02
CA PRO A 48 -8.85 1.87 12.71
C PRO A 48 -9.11 1.78 11.20
N VAL A 49 -10.11 0.98 10.81
CA VAL A 49 -10.51 0.79 9.40
C VAL A 49 -10.85 2.11 8.68
N ALA A 50 -11.35 3.11 9.42
CA ALA A 50 -11.64 4.44 8.87
C ALA A 50 -10.38 5.14 8.34
N ASP A 51 -9.22 4.88 8.94
CA ASP A 51 -7.94 5.53 8.62
C ASP A 51 -7.13 4.75 7.58
N HIS A 52 -7.52 3.50 7.29
CA HIS A 52 -6.83 2.64 6.33
C HIS A 52 -6.71 3.27 4.95
N GLY A 53 -7.74 4.01 4.50
CA GLY A 53 -7.71 4.69 3.20
C GLY A 53 -6.59 5.72 3.09
N GLU A 54 -6.41 6.55 4.13
CA GLU A 54 -5.34 7.55 4.17
C GLU A 54 -3.96 6.90 4.29
N LEU A 55 -3.84 5.87 5.15
CA LEU A 55 -2.60 5.12 5.31
C LEU A 55 -2.19 4.45 3.99
N TYR A 56 -3.11 3.76 3.31
CA TYR A 56 -2.81 3.16 2.02
C TYR A 56 -2.43 4.20 0.97
N ALA A 57 -3.08 5.36 0.92
CA ALA A 57 -2.71 6.43 0.00
C ALA A 57 -1.27 6.91 0.28
N SER A 58 -0.96 7.23 1.54
CA SER A 58 0.37 7.68 1.95
C SER A 58 1.47 6.64 1.67
N ILE A 59 1.17 5.35 1.83
CA ILE A 59 2.10 4.26 1.52
C ILE A 59 2.34 4.18 0.01
N HIS A 60 1.30 4.31 -0.82
CA HIS A 60 1.46 4.34 -2.28
C HIS A 60 2.27 5.54 -2.74
N ASP A 61 2.02 6.74 -2.20
CA ASP A 61 2.80 7.94 -2.52
C ASP A 61 4.27 7.77 -2.11
N SER A 62 4.53 7.23 -0.92
CA SER A 62 5.89 6.95 -0.43
C SER A 62 6.62 5.92 -1.29
N LEU A 63 5.89 4.89 -1.75
CA LEU A 63 6.45 3.88 -2.64
C LEU A 63 6.76 4.47 -4.03
N LEU A 64 5.88 5.32 -4.58
CA LEU A 64 6.13 6.01 -5.83
C LEU A 64 7.34 6.94 -5.72
N GLU A 65 7.46 7.69 -4.63
CA GLU A 65 8.64 8.52 -4.36
C GLU A 65 9.93 7.68 -4.28
N ALA A 66 9.88 6.55 -3.56
CA ALA A 66 11.02 5.64 -3.45
C ALA A 66 11.41 5.03 -4.81
N LEU A 67 10.45 4.73 -5.68
CA LEU A 67 10.70 4.17 -7.01
C LEU A 67 11.15 5.23 -8.04
N ASP A 68 10.72 6.47 -7.90
CA ASP A 68 11.15 7.60 -8.73
C ASP A 68 12.56 8.08 -8.35
N ALA A 69 12.96 7.86 -7.09
CA ALA A 69 14.32 8.11 -6.64
C ALA A 69 15.32 7.20 -7.40
N GLU A 70 15.97 7.74 -8.43
CA GLU A 70 17.01 6.99 -9.15
C GLU A 70 18.12 6.54 -8.16
N PRO A 71 18.45 5.24 -8.12
CA PRO A 71 19.55 4.75 -7.31
C PRO A 71 20.88 5.27 -7.89
N GLY A 72 21.33 6.43 -7.41
CA GLY A 72 22.69 6.94 -7.66
C GLY A 72 22.87 7.95 -8.80
N LEU A 73 21.83 8.59 -9.32
CA LEU A 73 21.98 9.71 -10.26
C LEU A 73 21.66 11.05 -9.58
N PRO A 74 22.55 12.06 -9.65
CA PRO A 74 22.23 13.38 -9.13
C PRO A 74 21.08 13.94 -9.96
N SER A 75 20.00 14.34 -9.29
CA SER A 75 18.86 15.03 -9.88
C SER A 75 19.36 16.22 -10.72
N ALA A 76 19.52 16.01 -12.01
CA ALA A 76 19.83 17.09 -12.93
C ALA A 76 18.56 17.96 -12.99
N PRO A 77 18.67 19.29 -12.81
CA PRO A 77 17.52 20.15 -13.02
C PRO A 77 17.11 19.95 -14.48
N GLN A 78 15.87 19.52 -14.71
CA GLN A 78 15.29 19.49 -16.05
C GLN A 78 15.15 20.93 -16.53
N THR A 79 16.25 21.50 -17.01
CA THR A 79 16.22 22.69 -17.85
C THR A 79 15.42 22.29 -19.08
N SER A 80 14.24 22.91 -19.20
CA SER A 80 13.37 22.88 -20.37
C SER A 80 14.14 22.56 -21.65
N SER A 81 13.88 21.36 -22.19
CA SER A 81 14.19 21.03 -23.58
C SER A 81 13.21 21.81 -24.47
N SER A 82 13.36 23.13 -24.53
CA SER A 82 12.86 23.95 -25.63
C SER A 82 13.95 23.98 -26.68
N ASP A 83 14.02 22.91 -27.48
CA ASP A 83 14.78 22.88 -28.72
C ASP A 83 14.04 23.74 -29.77
N PRO A 84 14.59 24.89 -30.23
CA PRO A 84 13.99 25.62 -31.33
C PRO A 84 14.48 25.00 -32.63
N ARG A 85 13.65 24.15 -33.25
CA ARG A 85 13.86 23.62 -34.61
C ARG A 85 14.08 24.77 -35.61
N PRO A 86 15.25 24.89 -36.28
CA PRO A 86 15.44 25.78 -37.40
C PRO A 86 15.48 24.95 -38.68
N GLU A 87 14.30 24.69 -39.26
CA GLU A 87 14.18 24.20 -40.64
C GLU A 87 13.41 25.32 -41.36
N GLY A 88 14.07 26.20 -42.12
CA GLY A 88 14.71 25.85 -43.39
C GLY A 88 13.76 26.27 -44.51
N ASP A 89 13.54 27.58 -44.66
CA ASP A 89 12.74 28.16 -45.75
C ASP A 89 13.72 28.64 -46.83
N SER A 90 13.69 27.96 -47.98
CA SER A 90 14.41 28.32 -49.22
C SER A 90 13.47 28.99 -50.21
#